data_AF-A0A939UR74-F1
#
_entry.id   AF-A0A939UR74-F1
#
_cell.length_a   1.000
_cell.length_b   1.000
_cell.length_c   1.000
_cell.angle_alpha   90.00
_cell.angle_beta   90.00
_cell.angle_gamma   90.00
#
_symmetry.space_group_name_H-M   'P 1'
#
loop_
_entity.id
_entity.type
_entity.pdbx_description
1 polymer ?
#
loop_
_entity_poly.entity_id
_entity_poly.type
_entity_poly.pdbx_seq_one_letter_code
_entity_poly.pdbx_strand_id
1 'polypeptide(L)'
;CQFLTPDQVDELGNIVIDYNIPVLCFGLATDFLTHLFPGSRRLFEIAESISEIKSVCRCGAKATVNARMDDYGNIVYRGEQVVLGGNDRYVAMCRKCWLQRKREQEAKGLYL
;
A
#
# COMPACT_ATOMS: atom_id res chain seq x y z
N CYS A 1 7.31 -4.30 6.63
CA CYS A 1 6.48 -5.43 7.17
C CYS A 1 5.33 -5.84 6.25
N GLN A 2 5.10 -5.15 5.14
CA GLN A 2 4.06 -5.49 4.17
C GLN A 2 4.21 -6.89 3.55
N PHE A 3 5.42 -7.43 3.48
CA PHE A 3 5.68 -8.76 2.92
C PHE A 3 5.71 -9.88 3.97
N LEU A 4 5.43 -9.57 5.23
CA LEU A 4 5.29 -10.61 6.26
C LEU A 4 3.99 -11.38 6.04
N THR A 5 4.01 -12.66 6.40
CA THR A 5 2.81 -13.46 6.58
C THR A 5 2.12 -13.09 7.90
N PRO A 6 0.82 -13.39 8.08
CA PRO A 6 0.14 -13.21 9.36
C PRO A 6 0.85 -13.95 10.51
N ASP A 7 1.31 -15.18 10.28
CA ASP A 7 2.01 -15.98 11.30
C ASP A 7 3.30 -15.31 11.77
N GLN A 8 4.09 -14.76 10.85
CA GLN A 8 5.29 -13.98 11.20
C GLN A 8 4.95 -12.71 12.00
N VAL A 9 3.78 -12.11 11.77
CA VAL A 9 3.34 -10.95 12.56
C VAL A 9 2.95 -11.38 13.98
N ASP A 10 2.33 -12.55 14.14
CA ASP A 10 2.02 -13.11 15.46
C ASP A 10 3.29 -13.49 16.24
N GLU A 11 4.28 -14.08 15.55
CA GLU A 11 5.61 -14.35 16.15
C GLU A 11 6.27 -13.07 16.67
N LEU A 12 6.19 -11.97 15.92
CA LEU A 12 6.68 -10.66 16.37
C LEU A 12 5.89 -10.13 17.57
N GLY A 13 4.58 -10.35 17.60
CA GLY A 13 3.73 -10.00 18.75
C GLY A 13 4.13 -10.77 20.01
N ASN A 14 4.42 -12.07 19.89
CA ASN A 14 4.89 -12.90 20.99
C ASN A 14 6.22 -12.39 21.56
N ILE A 15 7.11 -11.83 20.73
CA ILE A 15 8.35 -11.22 21.24
C ILE A 15 8.06 -10.06 22.22
N VAL A 16 7.07 -9.23 21.90
CA VAL A 16 6.65 -8.12 22.76
C VAL A 16 6.09 -8.66 24.09
N ILE A 17 5.24 -9.69 24.02
CA ILE A 17 4.54 -10.25 25.19
C ILE A 17 5.51 -11.02 26.10
N ASP A 18 6.25 -11.98 25.54
CA ASP A 18 7.03 -12.94 26.31
C ASP A 18 8.34 -12.35 26.85
N TYR A 19 8.91 -11.38 26.13
CA TYR A 19 10.21 -10.82 26.45
C TYR A 19 10.17 -9.33 26.82
N ASN A 20 9.02 -8.67 26.72
CA ASN A 20 8.87 -7.23 26.97
C ASN A 20 9.83 -6.37 26.12
N ILE A 21 10.06 -6.78 24.88
CA ILE A 21 10.93 -6.09 23.91
C ILE A 21 10.05 -5.39 22.87
N PRO A 22 10.14 -4.06 22.69
CA PRO A 22 9.33 -3.35 21.71
C PRO A 22 9.72 -3.72 20.27
N VAL A 23 8.73 -4.05 19.44
CA VAL A 23 8.92 -4.33 18.01
C VAL A 23 8.33 -3.20 17.17
N LEU A 24 9.17 -2.57 16.34
CA LEU A 24 8.75 -1.48 15.45
C LEU A 24 8.62 -1.98 14.01
N CYS A 25 7.42 -1.83 13.43
CA CYS A 25 7.11 -2.27 12.09
C CYS A 25 6.88 -1.08 11.14
N PHE A 26 7.64 -1.01 10.04
CA PHE A 26 7.46 -0.01 8.98
C PHE A 26 7.10 -0.68 7.66
N GLY A 27 6.11 -0.16 6.94
CA GLY A 27 5.71 -0.70 5.65
C GLY A 27 4.49 -0.02 5.04
N LEU A 28 4.18 -0.42 3.80
CA LEU A 28 2.97 0.04 3.11
C LEU A 28 1.73 -0.66 3.68
N ALA A 29 0.65 0.09 3.89
CA ALA A 29 -0.63 -0.50 4.29
C ALA A 29 -1.26 -1.29 3.15
N THR A 30 -1.38 -0.68 1.97
CA THR A 30 -2.07 -1.21 0.80
C THR A 30 -1.19 -1.30 -0.42
N ASP A 31 -1.52 -2.23 -1.33
CA ASP A 31 -0.95 -2.35 -2.65
C ASP A 31 -1.49 -1.28 -3.63
N PHE A 32 -1.07 -1.38 -4.89
CA PHE A 32 -1.49 -0.45 -5.94
C PHE A 32 -2.97 -0.57 -6.33
N LEU A 33 -3.62 -1.67 -5.96
CA LEU A 33 -5.05 -1.94 -6.14
C LEU A 33 -5.88 -1.51 -4.93
N THR A 34 -5.25 -0.89 -3.93
CA THR A 34 -5.85 -0.44 -2.66
C THR A 34 -6.27 -1.57 -1.72
N HIS A 35 -5.72 -2.77 -1.89
CA HIS A 35 -5.91 -3.88 -0.98
C HIS A 35 -4.82 -3.93 0.09
N LEU A 36 -5.20 -4.18 1.35
CA LEU A 36 -4.22 -4.37 2.42
C LEU A 36 -3.30 -5.54 2.10
N PHE A 37 -2.00 -5.35 2.30
CA PHE A 37 -1.05 -6.47 2.32
C PHE A 37 -1.39 -7.40 3.50
N PRO A 38 -1.18 -8.73 3.38
CA PRO A 38 -1.50 -9.68 4.46
C PRO A 38 -0.84 -9.34 5.79
N GLY A 39 0.48 -9.10 5.81
CA GLY A 39 1.20 -8.72 7.04
C GLY A 39 0.73 -7.38 7.58
N SER A 40 0.51 -6.38 6.72
CA SER A 40 -0.04 -5.09 7.15
C SER A 40 -1.44 -5.23 7.74
N ARG A 41 -2.31 -6.05 7.16
CA ARG A 41 -3.64 -6.35 7.71
C ARG A 41 -3.52 -6.93 9.11
N ARG A 42 -2.65 -7.93 9.31
CA ARG A 42 -2.46 -8.53 10.63
C ARG A 42 -1.93 -7.52 11.65
N LEU A 43 -1.00 -6.65 11.24
CA LEU A 43 -0.54 -5.54 12.08
C LEU A 43 -1.67 -4.58 12.48
N PHE A 44 -2.62 -4.29 11.58
CA PHE A 44 -3.81 -3.50 11.92
C PHE A 44 -4.72 -4.14 12.98
N GLU A 45 -4.68 -5.47 13.09
CA GLU A 45 -5.52 -6.21 14.03
C GLU A 45 -4.90 -6.28 15.43
N ILE A 46 -3.56 -6.35 15.55
CA ILE A 46 -2.89 -6.63 16.84
C ILE A 46 -1.97 -5.54 17.35
N ALA A 47 -1.52 -4.59 16.51
CA ALA A 47 -0.55 -3.61 16.96
C ALA A 47 -1.18 -2.66 18.00
N GLU A 48 -0.50 -2.51 19.13
CA GLU A 48 -0.89 -1.61 20.21
C GLU A 48 -0.91 -0.12 19.79
N SER A 49 -0.07 0.23 18.81
CA SER A 49 0.01 1.57 18.25
C SER A 49 0.26 1.54 16.75
N ILE A 50 -0.47 2.37 16.01
CA ILE A 50 -0.36 2.51 14.56
C ILE A 50 -0.30 4.00 14.23
N SER A 51 0.73 4.41 13.51
CA SER A 51 0.90 5.77 13.03
C SER A 51 1.02 5.80 11.50
N GLU A 52 0.20 6.64 10.87
CA GLU A 52 0.24 6.87 9.43
C GLU A 52 1.26 7.96 9.10
N ILE A 53 2.22 7.66 8.22
CA ILE A 53 3.06 8.69 7.57
C ILE A 53 2.26 9.28 6.41
N LYS A 54 1.88 10.54 6.55
CA LYS A 54 1.03 11.24 5.57
C LYS A 54 1.88 11.72 4.39
N SER A 55 1.33 11.55 3.18
CA SER A 55 1.83 12.15 1.95
C SER A 55 0.72 12.97 1.29
N VAL A 56 1.09 13.79 0.30
CA VAL A 56 0.21 14.76 -0.35
C VAL A 56 0.04 14.37 -1.82
N CYS A 57 -1.22 14.21 -2.24
CA CYS A 57 -1.55 14.05 -3.64
C CYS A 57 -1.31 15.36 -4.38
N ARG A 58 -1.01 15.31 -5.68
CA ARG A 58 -0.86 16.51 -6.53
C ARG A 58 -2.04 17.49 -6.48
N CYS A 59 -3.25 17.02 -6.13
CA CYS A 59 -4.43 17.86 -5.96
C CYS A 59 -4.53 18.56 -4.59
N GLY A 60 -3.53 18.41 -3.72
CA GLY A 60 -3.49 18.96 -2.35
C GLY A 60 -4.17 18.09 -1.28
N ALA A 61 -4.92 17.06 -1.65
CA ALA A 61 -5.56 16.15 -0.68
C ALA A 61 -4.56 15.12 -0.10
N LYS A 62 -4.88 14.53 1.05
CA LYS A 62 -4.11 13.42 1.63
C LYS A 62 -4.00 12.27 0.61
N ALA A 63 -2.77 11.83 0.32
CA ALA A 63 -2.54 10.66 -0.48
C ALA A 63 -2.83 9.40 0.35
N THR A 64 -3.59 8.46 -0.23
CA THR A 64 -3.99 7.20 0.40
C THR A 64 -3.79 5.99 -0.51
N VAL A 65 -3.34 6.22 -1.74
CA VAL A 65 -3.11 5.20 -2.77
C VAL A 65 -1.67 5.33 -3.25
N ASN A 66 -0.95 4.20 -3.24
CA ASN A 66 0.35 4.10 -3.87
C ASN A 66 0.16 3.66 -5.33
N ALA A 67 -0.16 4.61 -6.20
CA ALA A 67 -0.54 4.31 -7.58
C ALA A 67 0.67 3.84 -8.38
N ARG A 68 0.58 2.65 -8.99
CA ARG A 68 1.58 2.16 -9.93
C ARG A 68 1.36 2.80 -11.29
N MET A 69 2.44 3.19 -11.95
CA MET A 69 2.48 3.86 -13.25
C MET A 69 3.15 2.96 -14.28
N ASP A 70 2.64 2.95 -15.51
CA ASP A 70 3.34 2.37 -16.67
C ASP A 70 4.33 3.37 -17.29
N ASP A 71 5.08 2.92 -18.30
CA ASP A 71 6.07 3.75 -18.99
C ASP A 71 5.43 4.89 -19.83
N TYR A 72 4.10 4.87 -19.99
CA TYR A 72 3.31 5.88 -20.72
C TYR A 72 2.60 6.87 -19.78
N GLY A 73 2.82 6.78 -18.47
CA GLY A 73 2.22 7.66 -17.46
C GLY A 73 0.77 7.34 -17.11
N ASN A 74 0.24 6.18 -17.49
CA ASN A 74 -1.07 5.69 -17.08
C ASN A 74 -0.99 4.97 -15.74
N ILE A 75 -2.07 5.01 -14.97
CA ILE A 75 -2.17 4.16 -13.78
C ILE A 75 -2.37 2.70 -14.18
N VAL A 76 -1.60 1.81 -13.57
CA VAL A 76 -1.80 0.38 -13.66
C VAL A 76 -2.82 -0.01 -12.60
N TYR A 77 -3.89 -0.72 -12.99
CA TYR A 77 -4.95 -1.18 -12.10
C TYR A 77 -5.37 -2.63 -12.37
N ARG A 78 -4.52 -3.39 -13.07
CA ARG A 78 -4.59 -4.84 -13.31
C ARG A 78 -3.18 -5.42 -13.28
N GLY A 79 -3.05 -6.73 -13.13
CA GLY A 79 -1.75 -7.45 -13.10
C GLY A 79 -1.29 -7.83 -11.68
N GLU A 80 -0.09 -8.41 -11.58
CA GLU A 80 0.39 -9.00 -10.33
C GLU A 80 0.68 -7.96 -9.23
N GLN A 81 0.32 -8.33 -8.00
CA GLN A 81 0.44 -7.50 -6.81
C GLN A 81 1.89 -7.09 -6.51
N VAL A 82 2.84 -8.02 -6.68
CA VAL A 82 4.25 -7.80 -6.35
C VAL A 82 5.07 -7.72 -7.63
N VAL A 83 5.65 -6.55 -7.89
CA VAL A 83 6.70 -6.36 -8.88
C VAL A 83 7.87 -5.71 -8.18
N LEU A 84 8.97 -6.46 -8.04
CA LEU A 84 10.23 -5.94 -7.49
C LEU A 84 10.98 -5.23 -8.62
N GLY A 85 10.98 -3.89 -8.61
CA GLY A 85 11.71 -3.08 -9.58
C GLY A 85 11.07 -1.72 -9.88
N GLY A 86 11.87 -0.65 -9.76
CA GLY A 86 11.56 0.71 -10.24
C GLY A 86 10.89 1.63 -9.22
N ASN A 87 11.67 2.36 -8.43
CA ASN A 87 11.17 3.50 -7.63
C ASN A 87 10.46 4.57 -8.51
N ASP A 88 10.79 4.62 -9.80
CA ASP A 88 10.23 5.57 -10.76
C ASP A 88 8.81 5.23 -11.25
N ARG A 89 8.21 4.14 -10.74
CA ARG A 89 6.88 3.67 -11.16
C ARG A 89 5.76 3.89 -10.15
N TYR A 90 6.00 4.57 -9.02
CA TYR A 90 4.97 4.78 -8.01
C TYR A 90 4.73 6.25 -7.70
N VAL A 91 3.45 6.64 -7.62
CA VAL A 91 3.03 8.01 -7.32
C VAL A 91 2.01 7.99 -6.17
N ALA A 92 2.28 8.80 -5.14
CA ALA A 92 1.34 9.03 -4.05
C ALA A 92 0.11 9.79 -4.55
N MET A 93 -1.08 9.18 -4.41
CA MET A 93 -2.33 9.71 -4.95
C MET A 93 -3.46 9.62 -3.92
N CYS A 94 -4.40 10.57 -3.95
CA CYS A 94 -5.63 10.43 -3.21
C CYS A 94 -6.58 9.49 -3.96
N ARG A 95 -7.47 8.81 -3.22
CA ARG A 95 -8.43 7.86 -3.82
C ARG A 95 -9.32 8.49 -4.90
N LYS A 96 -9.66 9.78 -4.77
CA LYS A 96 -10.48 10.51 -5.76
C LYS A 96 -9.76 10.61 -7.11
N CYS A 97 -8.52 11.10 -7.12
CA CYS A 97 -7.74 11.23 -8.35
C CYS A 97 -7.44 9.86 -8.98
N TRP A 98 -7.21 8.83 -8.16
CA TRP A 98 -6.98 7.46 -8.65
C TRP A 98 -8.21 6.91 -9.38
N LEU A 99 -9.40 7.01 -8.78
CA LEU A 99 -10.65 6.56 -9.42
C LEU A 99 -10.98 7.36 -10.68
N GLN A 100 -10.70 8.67 -10.68
CA GLN A 100 -10.92 9.51 -11.87
C GLN A 100 -10.04 9.04 -13.03
N ARG A 101 -8.73 8.88 -12.81
CA ARG A 101 -7.81 8.38 -13.84
C ARG A 101 -8.21 7.00 -14.34
N LYS A 102 -8.65 6.12 -13.44
CA LYS A 102 -9.14 4.78 -13.80
C LYS A 102 -10.29 4.87 -14.81
N ARG A 103 -11.33 5.66 -14.49
CA ARG A 103 -12.48 5.86 -15.37
C ARG A 103 -12.10 6.48 -16.71
N GLU A 104 -11.21 7.46 -16.71
CA GLU A 104 -10.70 8.10 -17.94
C GLU A 104 -9.95 7.11 -18.84
N GLN A 105 -9.17 6.19 -18.25
CA GLN A 105 -8.45 5.14 -18.98
C GLN A 105 -9.40 4.04 -19.49
N GLU A 106 -10.37 3.61 -18.69
CA GLU A 106 -11.39 2.64 -19.09
C GLU A 106 -12.23 3.17 -20.27
N ALA A 107 -12.60 4.45 -20.25
CA ALA A 107 -13.33 5.10 -21.36
C ALA A 107 -12.51 5.17 -22.67
N LYS A 108 -11.17 5.11 -22.58
CA LYS A 108 -10.25 5.07 -23.73
C LYS A 108 -9.92 3.64 -24.18
N GLY A 109 -10.47 2.63 -23.52
CA GLY A 109 -10.19 1.22 -23.79
C GLY A 109 -8.80 0.74 -23.36
N LEU A 110 -8.11 1.49 -22.50
CA LEU A 110 -6.82 1.08 -21.97
C LEU A 110 -7.01 0.01 -20.88
N TYR A 111 -6.23 -1.06 -20.94
CA TYR A 111 -6.29 -2.18 -20.00
C TYR A 111 -7.64 -2.90 -19.95
N LEU A 112 -8.44 -2.85 -21.04
CA LEU A 112 -9.63 -3.69 -21.21
C LEU A 112 -9.25 -5.16 -21.42
#